data_AF-A0A1F6IG44-F1
#
_entry.id   AF-A0A1F6IG44-F1
#
_cell.length_a   1.000
_cell.length_b   1.000
_cell.length_c   1.000
_cell.angle_alpha   90.00
_cell.angle_beta   90.00
_cell.angle_gamma   90.00
#
_symmetry.space_group_name_H-M   'P 1'
#
loop_
_entity.id
_entity.type
_entity.pdbx_description
1 polymer ?
#
loop_
_entity_poly.entity_id
_entity_poly.type
_entity_poly.pdbx_seq_one_letter_code
_entity_poly.pdbx_strand_id
1 'polypeptide(L)'
;MKLPKIKPKTLKKITKIGKITFWFSVGAFIGLFLFVSFTFVIFQTLHKDVIYPGIMVNGIDFGGKKEADVENYFLKKNEKIKDTKFTFISSEEVATISAKELNLGYNGKLLGKQAFSIGRSGSTITNISIVFQAFLYGVNLPASYRYSEEKLLIFLSPVIEAVKKDPIDSLFTFTNGRVTEFKPSRQGQKVDIEELKGQINSKILSVVNSQKPQEITINIPIKVIEPKITTEKANNLGISELVGQGSSLFQGSIQGRIHNITLAAARLNGLLVAPSETFSFNKALGDVSAFTGYQQAYIIKDGKTILGDGGGVCQVSTTLFRAILNAGLPVIERNPHSYRVGYYEQDSPPGLDATVYAPSVDLKFKNDTENYILIQAFVNPNILGLTFELYGTKDTRVVTLGKPVITSRTPAPADLYQDDPTLAKGQIKQVDFSAPGAQVYFTRQVVKDGKTIISDKFSSSYRPWQAVFLRGTKEN
;
A
#
# COMPACT_ATOMS: atom_id res chain seq x y z
N MET A 1 85.87 26.87 38.63
CA MET A 1 84.99 26.85 39.81
C MET A 1 84.46 25.42 39.98
N LYS A 2 84.94 24.65 40.97
CA LYS A 2 84.59 23.23 41.18
C LYS A 2 83.28 23.14 41.98
N LEU A 3 82.25 22.49 41.44
CA LEU A 3 81.01 22.17 42.17
C LEU A 3 81.31 21.36 43.44
N PRO A 4 80.66 21.66 44.59
CA PRO A 4 80.90 20.93 45.83
C PRO A 4 80.38 19.49 45.72
N LYS A 5 81.26 18.51 45.93
CA LYS A 5 80.91 17.09 46.05
C LYS A 5 80.18 16.86 47.37
N ILE A 6 78.88 16.55 47.30
CA ILE A 6 78.07 16.17 48.47
C ILE A 6 78.61 14.84 49.03
N LYS A 7 78.86 14.77 50.34
CA LYS A 7 79.39 13.58 51.02
C LYS A 7 78.38 12.39 50.95
N PRO A 8 78.84 11.15 50.73
CA PRO A 8 77.96 9.98 50.52
C PRO A 8 77.08 9.60 51.74
N LYS A 9 77.47 9.96 52.98
CA LYS A 9 76.66 9.74 54.19
C LYS A 9 75.43 10.65 54.26
N THR A 10 75.53 11.89 53.78
CA THR A 10 74.40 12.85 53.72
C THR A 10 73.42 12.47 52.61
N LEU A 11 73.90 11.98 51.46
CA LEU A 11 73.03 11.36 50.44
C LEU A 11 72.25 10.16 50.99
N LYS A 12 72.91 9.24 51.72
CA LYS A 12 72.22 8.07 52.31
C LYS A 12 71.11 8.45 53.30
N LYS A 13 71.31 9.49 54.13
CA LYS A 13 70.29 9.95 55.10
C LYS A 13 69.08 10.60 54.40
N ILE A 14 69.32 11.42 53.36
CA ILE A 14 68.27 12.03 52.53
C ILE A 14 67.47 10.95 51.78
N THR A 15 68.14 9.94 51.22
CA THR A 15 67.45 8.81 50.55
C THR A 15 66.62 7.95 51.51
N LYS A 16 67.00 7.85 52.79
CA LYS A 16 66.24 7.10 53.81
C LYS A 16 64.96 7.84 54.24
N ILE A 17 65.04 9.15 54.45
CA ILE A 17 63.87 9.99 54.79
C ILE A 17 62.91 10.11 53.59
N GLY A 18 63.44 10.26 52.38
CA GLY A 18 62.65 10.24 51.14
C GLY A 18 61.89 8.91 50.95
N LYS A 19 62.50 7.77 51.30
CA LYS A 19 61.82 6.47 51.27
C LYS A 19 60.69 6.38 52.31
N ILE A 20 60.90 6.85 53.54
CA ILE A 20 59.88 6.80 54.60
C ILE A 20 58.69 7.69 54.25
N THR A 21 58.94 8.93 53.81
CA THR A 21 57.89 9.87 53.37
C THR A 21 57.12 9.36 52.16
N PHE A 22 57.80 8.73 51.19
CA PHE A 22 57.17 8.05 50.06
C PHE A 22 56.24 6.92 50.51
N TRP A 23 56.71 5.97 51.32
CA TRP A 23 55.89 4.85 51.79
C TRP A 23 54.73 5.28 52.69
N PHE A 24 54.91 6.32 53.51
CA PHE A 24 53.83 6.93 54.28
C PHE A 24 52.77 7.56 53.36
N SER A 25 53.20 8.31 52.34
CA SER A 25 52.28 8.94 51.38
C SER A 25 51.50 7.89 50.58
N VAL A 26 52.16 6.81 50.18
CA VAL A 26 51.53 5.66 49.51
C VAL A 26 50.52 4.98 50.45
N GLY A 27 50.89 4.73 51.71
CA GLY A 27 49.99 4.14 52.70
C GLY A 27 48.77 5.02 52.99
N ALA A 28 48.97 6.33 53.12
CA ALA A 28 47.89 7.31 53.29
C ALA A 28 46.96 7.36 52.07
N PHE A 29 47.53 7.34 50.85
CA PHE A 29 46.76 7.31 49.62
C PHE A 29 45.92 6.02 49.49
N ILE A 30 46.51 4.85 49.80
CA ILE A 30 45.80 3.57 49.81
C ILE A 30 44.70 3.57 50.88
N GLY A 31 44.99 4.05 52.09
CA GLY A 31 44.02 4.15 53.17
C GLY A 31 42.83 5.03 52.80
N LEU A 32 43.09 6.19 52.21
CA LEU A 32 42.05 7.09 51.70
C LEU A 32 41.25 6.44 50.56
N PHE A 33 41.92 5.78 49.61
CA PHE A 33 41.27 5.07 48.50
C PHE A 33 40.33 3.96 49.01
N LEU A 34 40.78 3.16 49.98
CA LEU A 34 39.95 2.11 50.58
C LEU A 34 38.78 2.69 51.36
N PHE A 35 38.99 3.76 52.12
CA PHE A 35 37.92 4.46 52.84
C PHE A 35 36.86 5.02 51.88
N VAL A 36 37.29 5.71 50.81
CA VAL A 36 36.40 6.24 49.77
C VAL A 36 35.66 5.11 49.04
N SER A 37 36.36 4.02 48.73
CA SER A 37 35.75 2.85 48.09
C SER A 37 34.71 2.19 48.99
N PHE A 38 35.02 2.00 50.28
CA PHE A 38 34.12 1.38 51.25
C PHE A 38 32.88 2.24 51.52
N THR A 39 33.08 3.55 51.71
CA THR A 39 31.97 4.51 51.86
C THR A 39 31.09 4.55 50.62
N PHE A 40 31.67 4.47 49.42
CA PHE A 40 30.92 4.39 48.18
C PHE A 40 30.10 3.10 48.05
N VAL A 41 30.66 1.94 48.44
CA VAL A 41 29.92 0.66 48.46
C VAL A 41 28.76 0.70 49.45
N ILE A 42 28.97 1.24 50.66
CA ILE A 42 27.90 1.46 51.65
C ILE A 42 26.83 2.37 51.04
N PHE A 43 27.24 3.49 50.43
CA PHE A 43 26.32 4.42 49.79
C PHE A 43 25.49 3.75 48.69
N GLN A 44 26.09 2.94 47.83
CA GLN A 44 25.37 2.19 46.80
C GLN A 44 24.39 1.19 47.41
N THR A 45 24.77 0.53 48.49
CA THR A 45 23.94 -0.48 49.16
C THR A 45 22.73 0.15 49.84
N LEU A 46 22.93 1.28 50.53
CA LEU A 46 21.84 2.07 51.13
C LEU A 46 20.84 2.58 50.08
N HIS A 47 21.32 2.85 48.87
CA HIS A 47 20.52 3.39 47.77
C HIS A 47 20.26 2.36 46.66
N LYS A 48 20.28 1.06 46.96
CA LYS A 48 20.13 0.02 45.94
C LYS A 48 18.79 0.12 45.20
N ASP A 49 17.71 0.39 45.93
CA ASP A 49 16.33 0.36 45.42
C ASP A 49 15.66 1.75 45.33
N VAL A 50 16.45 2.82 45.48
CA VAL A 50 15.95 4.20 45.47
C VAL A 50 16.80 5.09 44.57
N ILE A 51 16.19 6.13 44.01
CA ILE A 51 16.87 7.15 43.22
C ILE A 51 17.92 7.86 44.10
N TYR A 52 19.10 8.15 43.53
CA TYR A 52 20.16 8.80 44.30
C TYR A 52 19.75 10.23 44.73
N PRO A 53 20.19 10.69 45.91
CA PRO A 53 19.95 12.05 46.38
C PRO A 53 20.33 13.13 45.34
N GLY A 54 19.51 14.17 45.23
CA GLY A 54 19.74 15.30 44.32
C GLY A 54 19.31 15.06 42.87
N ILE A 55 18.80 13.89 42.52
CA ILE A 55 18.16 13.66 41.22
C ILE A 55 16.73 14.18 41.26
N MET A 56 16.46 15.16 40.40
CA MET A 56 15.16 15.79 40.25
C MET A 56 14.52 15.38 38.92
N VAL A 57 13.19 15.33 38.89
CA VAL A 57 12.41 15.19 37.66
C VAL A 57 11.47 16.37 37.53
N ASN A 58 11.63 17.15 36.46
CA ASN A 58 10.86 18.36 36.20
C ASN A 58 10.85 19.33 37.39
N GLY A 59 12.03 19.53 38.01
CA GLY A 59 12.26 20.42 39.15
C GLY A 59 11.85 19.87 40.52
N ILE A 60 11.43 18.60 40.60
CA ILE A 60 10.98 17.97 41.85
C ILE A 60 12.01 16.93 42.28
N ASP A 61 12.49 17.04 43.51
CA ASP A 61 13.45 16.09 44.08
C ASP A 61 12.79 14.73 44.38
N PHE A 62 13.36 13.68 43.79
CA PHE A 62 12.97 12.30 44.02
C PHE A 62 14.11 11.49 44.65
N GLY A 63 15.16 12.15 45.14
CA GLY A 63 16.22 11.51 45.92
C GLY A 63 15.66 10.69 47.08
N GLY A 64 16.12 9.45 47.19
CA GLY A 64 15.65 8.49 48.21
C GLY A 64 14.26 7.91 47.96
N LYS A 65 13.61 8.21 46.83
CA LYS A 65 12.31 7.62 46.42
C LYS A 65 12.51 6.44 45.47
N LYS A 66 11.54 5.54 45.39
CA LYS A 66 11.54 4.42 44.43
C LYS A 66 11.09 4.91 43.04
N GLU A 67 11.42 4.15 42.00
CA GLU A 67 10.89 4.39 40.63
C GLU A 67 9.36 4.53 40.61
N ALA A 68 8.67 3.67 41.35
CA ALA A 68 7.22 3.66 41.45
C ALA A 68 6.65 4.95 42.06
N ASP A 69 7.40 5.64 42.93
CA ASP A 69 6.95 6.92 43.52
C ASP A 69 6.93 8.02 42.46
N VAL A 70 7.91 8.04 41.55
CA VAL A 70 7.94 8.94 40.39
C VAL A 70 6.76 8.65 39.47
N GLU A 71 6.55 7.38 39.14
CA GLU A 71 5.44 6.96 38.28
C GLU A 71 4.09 7.38 38.88
N ASN A 72 3.85 7.05 40.15
CA ASN A 72 2.62 7.41 40.86
C ASN A 72 2.40 8.92 40.97
N TYR A 73 3.48 9.70 41.16
CA TYR A 73 3.40 11.15 41.18
C TYR A 73 2.87 11.72 39.85
N PHE A 74 3.44 11.26 38.73
CA PHE A 74 3.04 11.72 37.40
C PHE A 74 1.69 11.13 36.95
N LEU A 75 1.32 9.93 37.41
CA LEU A 75 -0.03 9.38 37.22
C LEU A 75 -1.10 10.27 37.88
N LYS A 76 -0.85 10.75 39.12
CA LYS A 76 -1.75 11.71 39.78
C LYS A 76 -1.87 13.02 39.02
N LYS A 77 -0.80 13.49 38.37
CA LYS A 77 -0.86 14.67 37.48
C LYS A 77 -1.68 14.39 36.22
N ASN A 78 -1.55 13.20 35.63
CA ASN A 78 -2.33 12.79 34.47
C ASN A 78 -3.83 12.71 34.80
N GLU A 79 -4.19 12.26 36.01
CA GLU A 79 -5.60 12.24 36.45
C GLU A 79 -6.26 13.63 36.47
N LYS A 80 -5.49 14.70 36.70
CA LYS A 80 -6.02 16.08 36.68
C LYS A 80 -6.36 16.59 35.29
N ILE A 81 -5.73 16.03 34.25
CA ILE A 81 -5.92 16.45 32.86
C ILE A 81 -6.71 15.42 32.04
N LYS A 82 -7.13 14.32 32.66
CA LYS A 82 -7.75 13.16 31.98
C LYS A 82 -8.98 13.53 31.14
N ASP A 83 -9.73 14.53 31.59
CA ASP A 83 -10.96 15.01 30.96
C ASP A 83 -10.69 16.12 29.92
N THR A 84 -9.42 16.44 29.63
CA THR A 84 -9.06 17.32 28.52
C THR A 84 -9.56 16.73 27.21
N LYS A 85 -10.32 17.51 26.44
CA LYS A 85 -10.89 17.07 25.17
C LYS A 85 -10.06 17.59 24.00
N PHE A 86 -9.75 16.69 23.07
CA PHE A 86 -9.18 17.01 21.78
C PHE A 86 -10.27 16.87 20.72
N THR A 87 -10.66 17.99 20.13
CA THR A 87 -11.65 18.07 19.06
C THR A 87 -10.92 18.21 17.73
N PHE A 88 -10.99 17.17 16.91
CA PHE A 88 -10.45 17.13 15.56
C PHE A 88 -11.52 17.56 14.57
N ILE A 89 -11.20 18.57 13.76
CA ILE A 89 -12.13 19.17 12.80
C ILE A 89 -11.60 18.97 11.39
N SER A 90 -12.46 18.45 10.51
CA SER A 90 -12.29 18.47 9.05
C SER A 90 -13.46 19.20 8.39
N SER A 91 -13.44 19.34 7.06
CA SER A 91 -14.56 19.93 6.32
C SER A 91 -15.84 19.10 6.36
N GLU A 92 -15.75 17.80 6.67
CA GLU A 92 -16.86 16.85 6.56
C GLU A 92 -17.25 16.26 7.94
N GLU A 93 -16.31 16.16 8.88
CA GLU A 93 -16.48 15.43 10.14
C GLU A 93 -15.84 16.16 11.33
N VAL A 94 -16.43 15.92 12.51
CA VAL A 94 -15.91 16.38 13.81
C VAL A 94 -15.82 15.19 14.76
N ALA A 95 -14.63 14.97 15.33
CA ALA A 95 -14.38 13.86 16.26
C ALA A 95 -13.74 14.38 17.56
N THR A 96 -14.27 13.97 18.71
CA THR A 96 -13.75 14.39 20.03
C THR A 96 -13.29 13.19 20.85
N ILE A 97 -12.06 13.25 21.37
CA ILE A 97 -11.47 12.22 22.24
C ILE A 97 -10.84 12.86 23.48
N SER A 98 -10.93 12.19 24.62
CA SER A 98 -10.31 12.67 25.86
C SER A 98 -8.83 12.28 25.97
N ALA A 99 -8.09 13.03 26.79
CA ALA A 99 -6.70 12.70 27.14
C ALA A 99 -6.61 11.32 27.81
N LYS A 100 -7.61 10.93 28.61
CA LYS A 100 -7.71 9.59 29.21
C LYS A 100 -7.74 8.50 28.14
N GLU A 101 -8.60 8.63 27.15
CA GLU A 101 -8.75 7.65 26.08
C GLU A 101 -7.47 7.54 25.26
N LEU A 102 -6.84 8.68 24.92
CA LEU A 102 -5.54 8.73 24.23
C LEU A 102 -4.35 8.25 25.08
N ASN A 103 -4.53 7.95 26.36
CA ASN A 103 -3.44 7.74 27.31
C ASN A 103 -2.42 8.90 27.31
N LEU A 104 -2.90 10.12 27.10
CA LEU A 104 -2.09 11.33 27.00
C LEU A 104 -1.69 11.83 28.40
N GLY A 105 -0.40 12.14 28.56
CA GLY A 105 0.12 12.76 29.77
C GLY A 105 1.62 12.58 29.94
N TYR A 106 2.09 12.79 31.17
CA TYR A 106 3.47 12.51 31.56
C TYR A 106 3.79 11.02 31.42
N ASN A 107 4.98 10.70 30.92
CA ASN A 107 5.51 9.35 30.83
C ASN A 107 6.19 8.94 32.16
N GLY A 108 5.39 8.83 33.22
CA GLY A 108 5.88 8.56 34.58
C GLY A 108 6.78 7.33 34.71
N LYS A 109 6.44 6.24 34.00
CA LYS A 109 7.23 5.01 33.96
C LYS A 109 8.63 5.22 33.34
N LEU A 110 8.71 5.95 32.22
CA LEU A 110 10.00 6.28 31.61
C LEU A 110 10.81 7.21 32.51
N LEU A 111 10.17 8.23 33.07
CA LEU A 111 10.81 9.19 33.97
C LEU A 111 11.37 8.52 35.23
N GLY A 112 10.62 7.59 35.84
CA GLY A 112 11.08 6.80 36.98
C GLY A 112 12.32 5.97 36.64
N LYS A 113 12.27 5.23 35.52
CA LYS A 113 13.41 4.44 35.03
C LYS A 113 14.63 5.31 34.72
N GLN A 114 14.44 6.44 34.05
CA GLN A 114 15.53 7.36 33.71
C GLN A 114 16.14 7.94 34.98
N ALA A 115 15.33 8.45 35.91
CA ALA A 115 15.78 8.98 37.19
C ALA A 115 16.57 7.93 38.00
N PHE A 116 16.10 6.68 38.04
CA PHE A 116 16.82 5.60 38.72
C PHE A 116 18.09 5.17 38.01
N SER A 117 18.12 5.20 36.67
CA SER A 117 19.33 4.80 35.91
C SER A 117 20.50 5.80 36.03
N ILE A 118 20.24 7.06 36.40
CA ILE A 118 21.27 8.09 36.58
C ILE A 118 22.24 7.65 37.68
N GLY A 119 23.53 7.63 37.37
CA GLY A 119 24.58 7.16 38.28
C GLY A 119 24.67 5.63 38.42
N ARG A 120 23.97 4.86 37.58
CA ARG A 120 23.99 3.38 37.56
C ARG A 120 24.38 2.79 36.20
N SER A 121 25.26 3.46 35.47
CA SER A 121 25.79 2.98 34.18
C SER A 121 26.84 1.87 34.36
N GLY A 122 27.34 1.29 33.26
CA GLY A 122 28.44 0.30 33.31
C GLY A 122 29.81 0.87 33.70
N SER A 123 29.95 2.20 33.85
CA SER A 123 31.22 2.85 34.21
C SER A 123 31.20 3.37 35.64
N THR A 124 31.99 2.74 36.53
CA THR A 124 32.06 3.08 37.95
C THR A 124 32.54 4.51 38.19
N ILE A 125 33.55 4.98 37.45
CA ILE A 125 34.10 6.34 37.60
C ILE A 125 33.05 7.39 37.20
N THR A 126 32.34 7.14 36.08
CA THR A 126 31.27 8.02 35.61
C THR A 126 30.14 8.08 36.62
N ASN A 127 29.72 6.94 37.17
CA ASN A 127 28.70 6.86 38.21
C ASN A 127 29.05 7.66 39.46
N ILE A 128 30.29 7.54 39.95
CA ILE A 128 30.78 8.32 41.10
C ILE A 128 30.65 9.82 40.81
N SER A 129 31.10 10.27 39.64
CA SER A 129 31.05 11.69 39.26
C SER A 129 29.62 12.24 39.19
N ILE A 130 28.70 11.47 38.58
CA ILE A 130 27.29 11.86 38.42
C ILE A 130 26.59 11.90 39.78
N VAL A 131 26.83 10.91 40.63
CA VAL A 131 26.25 10.85 41.98
C VAL A 131 26.74 12.03 42.83
N PHE A 132 28.04 12.33 42.77
CA PHE A 132 28.62 13.46 43.49
C PHE A 132 28.08 14.81 42.98
N GLN A 133 27.97 14.97 41.66
CA GLN A 133 27.37 16.14 41.03
C GLN A 133 25.90 16.30 41.42
N ALA A 134 25.11 15.21 41.37
CA ALA A 134 23.72 15.22 41.79
C ALA A 134 23.59 15.64 43.26
N PHE A 135 24.45 15.12 44.14
CA PHE A 135 24.43 15.48 45.56
C PHE A 135 24.75 16.96 45.82
N LEU A 136 25.73 17.55 45.13
CA LEU A 136 26.16 18.93 45.36
C LEU A 136 25.32 19.99 44.63
N TYR A 137 24.97 19.71 43.38
CA TYR A 137 24.39 20.69 42.45
C TYR A 137 23.00 20.31 41.94
N GLY A 138 22.57 19.08 42.18
CA GLY A 138 21.37 18.51 41.61
C GLY A 138 21.53 18.11 40.15
N VAL A 139 20.74 17.14 39.71
CA VAL A 139 20.59 16.76 38.30
C VAL A 139 19.11 16.76 37.97
N ASN A 140 18.67 17.68 37.10
CA ASN A 140 17.27 17.80 36.72
C ASN A 140 16.99 17.11 35.38
N LEU A 141 16.20 16.04 35.42
CA LEU A 141 15.67 15.38 34.23
C LEU A 141 14.48 16.20 33.67
N PRO A 142 14.46 16.55 32.37
CA PRO A 142 13.31 17.21 31.78
C PRO A 142 12.08 16.29 31.80
N ALA A 143 10.90 16.87 31.82
CA ALA A 143 9.67 16.10 31.69
C ALA A 143 9.61 15.37 30.33
N SER A 144 8.98 14.21 30.33
CA SER A 144 8.69 13.42 29.15
C SER A 144 7.20 13.15 29.10
N TYR A 145 6.64 13.16 27.90
CA TYR A 145 5.21 13.02 27.65
C TYR A 145 4.97 11.91 26.65
N ARG A 146 3.75 11.37 26.67
CA ARG A 146 3.32 10.34 25.73
C ARG A 146 1.83 10.45 25.47
N TYR A 147 1.41 9.89 24.35
CA TYR A 147 0.04 9.49 24.05
C TYR A 147 0.12 8.21 23.20
N SER A 148 -1.00 7.52 23.01
CA SER A 148 -1.07 6.34 22.17
C SER A 148 -1.41 6.72 20.73
N GLU A 149 -0.40 6.66 19.86
CA GLU A 149 -0.60 6.85 18.41
C GLU A 149 -1.57 5.82 17.83
N GLU A 150 -1.49 4.57 18.30
CA GLU A 150 -2.41 3.50 17.89
C GLU A 150 -3.87 3.87 18.19
N LYS A 151 -4.18 4.27 19.43
CA LYS A 151 -5.54 4.66 19.80
C LYS A 151 -6.01 5.90 19.04
N LEU A 152 -5.12 6.85 18.78
CA LEU A 152 -5.43 8.02 17.95
C LEU A 152 -5.84 7.61 16.53
N LEU A 153 -5.05 6.74 15.89
CA LEU A 153 -5.31 6.30 14.52
C LEU A 153 -6.56 5.43 14.43
N ILE A 154 -6.80 4.55 15.40
CA ILE A 154 -8.04 3.77 15.48
C ILE A 154 -9.24 4.70 15.63
N PHE A 155 -9.17 5.68 16.53
CA PHE A 155 -10.23 6.65 16.76
C PHE A 155 -10.51 7.51 15.52
N LEU A 156 -9.47 7.98 14.83
CA LEU A 156 -9.60 8.81 13.64
C LEU A 156 -9.82 8.01 12.35
N SER A 157 -9.82 6.68 12.38
CA SER A 157 -10.01 5.83 11.19
C SER A 157 -11.26 6.21 10.37
N PRO A 158 -12.45 6.44 10.98
CA PRO A 158 -13.63 6.87 10.22
C PRO A 158 -13.43 8.22 9.52
N VAL A 159 -12.75 9.17 10.17
CA VAL A 159 -12.48 10.50 9.61
C VAL A 159 -11.43 10.42 8.51
N ILE A 160 -10.40 9.60 8.69
CA ILE A 160 -9.37 9.35 7.68
C ILE A 160 -10.00 8.77 6.43
N GLU A 161 -10.91 7.79 6.57
CA GLU A 161 -11.58 7.15 5.44
C GLU A 161 -12.58 8.08 4.76
N ALA A 162 -13.32 8.91 5.51
CA ALA A 162 -14.22 9.92 4.95
C ALA A 162 -13.45 10.99 4.14
N VAL A 163 -12.30 11.45 4.66
CA VAL A 163 -11.47 12.45 3.96
C VAL A 163 -10.80 11.85 2.72
N LYS A 164 -10.42 10.56 2.75
CA LYS A 164 -9.64 9.92 1.69
C LYS A 164 -10.40 9.94 0.35
N LYS A 165 -9.80 10.59 -0.63
CA LYS A 165 -10.23 10.55 -2.04
C LYS A 165 -9.04 10.17 -2.89
N ASP A 166 -9.15 9.07 -3.63
CA ASP A 166 -8.08 8.68 -4.54
C ASP A 166 -8.01 9.66 -5.73
N PRO A 167 -6.81 10.05 -6.18
CA PRO A 167 -6.68 10.88 -7.37
C PRO A 167 -7.22 10.14 -8.59
N ILE A 168 -7.87 10.88 -9.49
CA ILE A 168 -8.36 10.34 -10.75
C ILE A 168 -7.49 10.94 -11.85
N ASP A 169 -6.74 10.07 -12.54
CA ASP A 169 -5.92 10.46 -13.68
C ASP A 169 -6.79 10.97 -14.84
N SER A 170 -6.24 11.89 -15.64
CA SER A 170 -6.89 12.36 -16.86
C SER A 170 -7.05 11.21 -17.85
N LEU A 171 -8.17 11.17 -18.57
CA LEU A 171 -8.33 10.29 -19.72
C LEU A 171 -8.04 11.08 -20.99
N PHE A 172 -7.39 10.44 -21.94
CA PHE A 172 -6.93 11.08 -23.17
C PHE A 172 -7.62 10.53 -24.41
N THR A 173 -7.66 11.33 -25.47
CA THR A 173 -8.11 10.90 -26.80
C THR A 173 -7.12 11.37 -27.86
N PHE A 174 -6.90 10.55 -28.88
CA PHE A 174 -6.09 10.93 -30.02
C PHE A 174 -7.00 11.54 -31.11
N THR A 175 -6.85 12.84 -31.36
CA THR A 175 -7.64 13.54 -32.40
C THR A 175 -6.74 14.45 -33.22
N ASN A 176 -6.93 14.45 -34.55
CA ASN A 176 -6.15 15.29 -35.48
C ASN A 176 -4.63 15.16 -35.31
N GLY A 177 -4.14 13.94 -35.09
CA GLY A 177 -2.70 13.68 -34.96
C GLY A 177 -2.07 14.05 -33.61
N ARG A 178 -2.88 14.40 -32.60
CA ARG A 178 -2.39 14.78 -31.27
C ARG A 178 -3.21 14.17 -30.14
N VAL A 179 -2.55 13.98 -28.99
CA VAL A 179 -3.21 13.61 -27.74
C VAL A 179 -3.89 14.85 -27.15
N THR A 180 -5.16 14.72 -26.81
CA THR A 180 -5.96 15.75 -26.15
C THR A 180 -6.62 15.17 -24.92
N GLU A 181 -6.80 15.98 -23.89
CA GLU A 181 -7.54 15.56 -22.70
C GLU A 181 -9.02 15.39 -23.04
N PHE A 182 -9.52 14.17 -22.80
CA PHE A 182 -10.93 13.82 -22.94
C PHE A 182 -11.69 14.00 -21.62
N LYS A 183 -11.04 13.71 -20.49
CA LYS A 183 -11.61 13.89 -19.16
C LYS A 183 -10.59 14.51 -18.21
N PRO A 184 -10.91 15.62 -17.54
CA PRO A 184 -10.00 16.26 -16.61
C PRO A 184 -9.68 15.36 -15.43
N SER A 185 -8.41 15.41 -14.99
CA SER A 185 -8.00 14.79 -13.74
C SER A 185 -8.66 15.46 -12.54
N ARG A 186 -8.76 14.70 -11.45
CA ARG A 186 -9.22 15.23 -10.16
C ARG A 186 -8.19 14.89 -9.10
N GLN A 187 -7.80 15.90 -8.34
CA GLN A 187 -6.89 15.72 -7.23
C GLN A 187 -7.51 14.80 -6.19
N GLY A 188 -6.68 13.89 -5.67
CA GLY A 188 -6.99 13.12 -4.49
C GLY A 188 -6.66 13.91 -3.24
N GLN A 189 -7.04 13.37 -2.09
CA GLN A 189 -6.67 13.94 -0.80
C GLN A 189 -6.58 12.83 0.26
N LYS A 190 -5.74 13.04 1.25
CA LYS A 190 -5.65 12.20 2.45
C LYS A 190 -5.26 13.03 3.66
N VAL A 191 -5.48 12.52 4.86
CA VAL A 191 -4.98 13.16 6.08
C VAL A 191 -3.44 13.13 6.10
N ASP A 192 -2.81 14.26 6.41
CA ASP A 192 -1.37 14.31 6.70
C ASP A 192 -1.12 13.88 8.15
N ILE A 193 -0.88 12.58 8.33
CA ILE A 193 -0.69 12.00 9.67
C ILE A 193 0.52 12.57 10.40
N GLU A 194 1.59 12.90 9.68
CA GLU A 194 2.81 13.42 10.31
C GLU A 194 2.63 14.87 10.77
N GLU A 195 1.99 15.70 9.95
CA GLU A 195 1.63 17.05 10.36
C GLU A 195 0.62 17.03 11.52
N LEU A 196 -0.37 16.13 11.49
CA LEU A 196 -1.34 15.97 12.58
C LEU A 196 -0.66 15.63 13.91
N LYS A 197 0.29 14.68 13.89
CA LYS A 197 1.12 14.35 15.07
C LYS A 197 1.93 15.55 15.55
N GLY A 198 2.51 16.32 14.62
CA GLY A 198 3.21 17.56 14.92
C GLY A 198 2.33 18.57 15.65
N GLN A 199 1.09 18.77 15.17
CA GLN A 199 0.12 19.65 15.81
C GLN A 199 -0.25 19.17 17.22
N ILE A 200 -0.51 17.87 17.42
CA ILE A 200 -0.77 17.31 18.76
C ILE A 200 0.43 17.55 19.69
N ASN A 201 1.64 17.20 19.24
CA ASN A 201 2.87 17.36 20.03
C ASN A 201 3.09 18.80 20.49
N SER A 202 2.77 19.78 19.64
CA SER A 202 2.86 21.20 19.99
C SER A 202 1.90 21.64 21.12
N LYS A 203 0.78 20.92 21.30
CA LYS A 203 -0.24 21.21 22.32
C LYS A 203 -0.07 20.40 23.62
N ILE A 204 0.68 19.29 23.60
CA ILE A 204 0.88 18.45 24.79
C ILE A 204 1.45 19.28 25.95
N LEU A 205 2.46 20.11 25.69
CA LEU A 205 3.10 20.94 26.71
C LEU A 205 2.12 21.90 27.41
N SER A 206 1.20 22.53 26.68
CA SER A 206 0.21 23.43 27.28
C SER A 206 -0.80 22.66 28.12
N VAL A 207 -1.23 21.48 27.65
CA VAL A 207 -2.20 20.63 28.36
C VAL A 207 -1.63 20.14 29.68
N VAL A 208 -0.44 19.54 29.66
CA VAL A 208 0.19 18.96 30.86
C VAL A 208 0.59 20.01 31.89
N ASN A 209 1.01 21.20 31.47
CA ASN A 209 1.35 22.29 32.38
C ASN A 209 0.13 22.95 33.02
N SER A 210 -1.04 22.89 32.38
CA SER A 210 -2.26 23.51 32.92
C SER A 210 -2.78 22.86 34.20
N GLN A 211 -2.50 21.57 34.41
CA GLN A 211 -2.95 20.77 35.56
C GLN A 211 -4.48 20.79 35.78
N LYS A 212 -5.27 21.09 34.73
CA LYS A 212 -6.73 21.08 34.73
C LYS A 212 -7.25 20.67 33.34
N PRO A 213 -8.50 20.20 33.22
CA PRO A 213 -9.08 19.89 31.91
C PRO A 213 -9.12 21.12 30.99
N GLN A 214 -8.83 20.91 29.70
CA GLN A 214 -8.92 21.92 28.66
C GLN A 214 -9.75 21.41 27.47
N GLU A 215 -10.14 22.32 26.58
CA GLU A 215 -10.65 21.98 25.25
C GLU A 215 -9.63 22.42 24.20
N ILE A 216 -9.15 21.48 23.41
CA ILE A 216 -8.12 21.70 22.40
C ILE A 216 -8.73 21.38 21.04
N THR A 217 -8.72 22.35 20.13
CA THR A 217 -9.15 22.16 18.75
C THR A 217 -7.94 21.94 17.85
N ILE A 218 -8.01 20.93 17.00
CA ILE A 218 -6.98 20.58 16.02
C ILE A 218 -7.65 20.44 14.65
N ASN A 219 -7.23 21.25 13.69
CA ASN A 219 -7.69 21.11 12.31
C ASN A 219 -6.94 19.96 11.67
N ILE A 220 -7.66 19.00 11.10
CA ILE A 220 -7.05 17.84 10.44
C ILE A 220 -6.35 18.33 9.18
N PRO A 221 -5.00 18.23 9.11
CA PRO A 221 -4.26 18.68 7.93
C PRO A 221 -4.53 17.72 6.77
N ILE A 222 -4.83 18.29 5.60
CA ILE A 222 -5.13 17.53 4.39
C ILE A 222 -3.96 17.67 3.43
N LYS A 223 -3.42 16.52 3.02
CA LYS A 223 -2.43 16.41 1.95
C LYS A 223 -3.12 16.12 0.64
N VAL A 224 -3.04 17.06 -0.29
CA VAL A 224 -3.51 16.90 -1.67
C VAL A 224 -2.59 15.90 -2.39
N ILE A 225 -3.19 14.97 -3.14
CA ILE A 225 -2.50 13.98 -3.96
C ILE A 225 -2.73 14.36 -5.42
N GLU A 226 -1.66 14.75 -6.10
CA GLU A 226 -1.72 15.07 -7.52
C GLU A 226 -1.93 13.80 -8.36
N PRO A 227 -2.69 13.89 -9.47
CA PRO A 227 -2.78 12.83 -10.47
C PRO A 227 -1.42 12.59 -11.14
N LYS A 228 -1.17 11.38 -11.63
CA LYS A 228 0.15 10.98 -12.16
C LYS A 228 0.51 11.70 -13.45
N ILE A 229 -0.49 11.97 -14.29
CA ILE A 229 -0.32 12.62 -15.60
C ILE A 229 -1.27 13.81 -15.69
N THR A 230 -0.71 15.00 -15.91
CA THR A 230 -1.45 16.23 -16.21
C THR A 230 -1.53 16.46 -17.72
N THR A 231 -2.48 17.28 -18.16
CA THR A 231 -2.68 17.68 -19.56
C THR A 231 -1.44 18.27 -20.22
N GLU A 232 -0.66 19.07 -19.48
CA GLU A 232 0.60 19.66 -19.97
C GLU A 232 1.67 18.60 -20.25
N LYS A 233 1.70 17.51 -19.47
CA LYS A 233 2.64 16.40 -19.71
C LYS A 233 2.20 15.51 -20.88
N ALA A 234 0.91 15.50 -21.22
CA ALA A 234 0.34 14.62 -22.24
C ALA A 234 0.94 14.79 -23.64
N ASN A 235 1.27 16.03 -24.02
CA ASN A 235 1.90 16.33 -25.31
C ASN A 235 3.35 15.79 -25.42
N ASN A 236 4.00 15.51 -24.29
CA ASN A 236 5.38 15.01 -24.23
C ASN A 236 5.45 13.49 -24.01
N LEU A 237 4.34 12.77 -24.15
CA LEU A 237 4.28 11.32 -23.89
C LEU A 237 4.74 10.45 -25.07
N GLY A 238 5.07 11.05 -26.22
CA GLY A 238 5.51 10.33 -27.42
C GLY A 238 4.40 9.49 -28.06
N ILE A 239 3.17 10.01 -28.09
CA ILE A 239 2.03 9.37 -28.73
C ILE A 239 1.71 10.15 -30.01
N SER A 240 1.97 9.55 -31.17
CA SER A 240 1.91 10.23 -32.48
C SER A 240 1.13 9.45 -33.54
N GLU A 241 0.90 8.15 -33.36
CA GLU A 241 0.29 7.32 -34.39
C GLU A 241 -0.32 6.02 -33.87
N LEU A 242 -1.18 5.41 -34.67
CA LEU A 242 -1.79 4.10 -34.41
C LEU A 242 -0.71 3.01 -34.56
N VAL A 243 -0.44 2.27 -33.48
CA VAL A 243 0.53 1.16 -33.47
C VAL A 243 -0.13 -0.21 -33.54
N GLY A 244 -1.41 -0.34 -33.15
CA GLY A 244 -2.17 -1.58 -33.34
C GLY A 244 -3.66 -1.41 -33.12
N GLN A 245 -4.45 -2.28 -33.75
CA GLN A 245 -5.91 -2.24 -33.69
C GLN A 245 -6.46 -3.66 -33.56
N GLY A 246 -7.56 -3.82 -32.84
CA GLY A 246 -8.30 -5.08 -32.75
C GLY A 246 -9.79 -4.81 -32.72
N SER A 247 -10.57 -5.65 -33.41
CA SER A 247 -12.02 -5.56 -33.45
C SER A 247 -12.69 -6.87 -33.06
N SER A 248 -13.94 -6.79 -32.63
CA SER A 248 -14.83 -7.91 -32.49
C SER A 248 -16.29 -7.50 -32.67
N LEU A 249 -17.14 -8.44 -33.05
CA LEU A 249 -18.59 -8.27 -33.08
C LEU A 249 -19.26 -8.96 -31.88
N PHE A 250 -20.40 -8.43 -31.48
CA PHE A 250 -21.23 -8.98 -30.43
C PHE A 250 -22.72 -8.98 -30.81
N GLN A 251 -23.01 -9.27 -32.07
CA GLN A 251 -24.37 -9.34 -32.60
C GLN A 251 -25.18 -10.42 -31.87
N GLY A 252 -26.46 -10.16 -31.63
CA GLY A 252 -27.35 -11.05 -30.86
C GLY A 252 -27.26 -10.89 -29.34
N SER A 253 -26.48 -9.93 -28.85
CA SER A 253 -26.39 -9.64 -27.42
C SER A 253 -27.69 -9.08 -26.85
N ILE A 254 -28.06 -9.54 -25.66
CA ILE A 254 -29.11 -8.91 -24.84
C ILE A 254 -28.65 -7.54 -24.33
N GLN A 255 -29.61 -6.67 -23.99
CA GLN A 255 -29.34 -5.29 -23.55
C GLN A 255 -28.33 -5.18 -22.41
N GLY A 256 -28.45 -6.03 -21.37
CA GLY A 256 -27.51 -6.04 -20.25
C GLY A 256 -26.07 -6.32 -20.67
N ARG A 257 -25.86 -7.21 -21.64
CA ARG A 257 -24.52 -7.51 -22.19
C ARG A 257 -23.97 -6.33 -22.99
N ILE A 258 -24.81 -5.67 -23.80
CA ILE A 258 -24.43 -4.47 -24.57
C ILE A 258 -24.00 -3.34 -23.62
N HIS A 259 -24.78 -3.10 -22.57
CA HIS A 259 -24.46 -2.13 -21.51
C HIS A 259 -23.12 -2.44 -20.85
N ASN A 260 -22.90 -3.69 -20.43
CA ASN A 260 -21.66 -4.12 -19.79
C ASN A 260 -20.42 -3.96 -20.68
N ILE A 261 -20.52 -4.34 -21.96
CA ILE A 261 -19.43 -4.16 -22.94
C ILE A 261 -19.12 -2.68 -23.10
N THR A 262 -20.15 -1.84 -23.22
CA THR A 262 -20.01 -0.39 -23.39
C THR A 262 -19.36 0.25 -22.17
N LEU A 263 -19.82 -0.10 -20.97
CA LEU A 263 -19.27 0.40 -19.71
C LEU A 263 -17.81 -0.03 -19.53
N ALA A 264 -17.49 -1.30 -19.75
CA ALA A 264 -16.13 -1.80 -19.63
C ALA A 264 -15.18 -1.16 -20.65
N ALA A 265 -15.61 -1.00 -21.91
CA ALA A 265 -14.85 -0.28 -22.92
C ALA A 265 -14.60 1.17 -22.52
N ALA A 266 -15.62 1.88 -22.00
CA ALA A 266 -15.51 3.26 -21.56
C ALA A 266 -14.53 3.44 -20.38
N ARG A 267 -14.43 2.46 -19.48
CA ARG A 267 -13.46 2.49 -18.36
C ARG A 267 -12.01 2.33 -18.81
N LEU A 268 -11.79 1.61 -19.91
CA LEU A 268 -10.45 1.40 -20.47
C LEU A 268 -10.06 2.46 -21.50
N ASN A 269 -11.03 3.21 -22.01
CA ASN A 269 -10.82 4.26 -22.99
C ASN A 269 -10.06 5.45 -22.38
N GLY A 270 -8.95 5.80 -23.01
CA GLY A 270 -8.10 6.93 -22.64
C GLY A 270 -7.02 6.62 -21.61
N LEU A 271 -6.83 5.34 -21.25
CA LEU A 271 -5.77 4.93 -20.34
C LEU A 271 -4.40 4.97 -21.00
N LEU A 272 -3.40 5.34 -20.21
CA LEU A 272 -2.00 5.39 -20.59
C LEU A 272 -1.24 4.23 -19.97
N VAL A 273 -0.33 3.62 -20.74
CA VAL A 273 0.60 2.59 -20.28
C VAL A 273 2.01 3.11 -20.46
N ALA A 274 2.72 3.32 -19.35
CA ALA A 274 4.06 3.91 -19.35
C ALA A 274 5.11 2.96 -19.96
N PRO A 275 6.24 3.49 -20.45
CA PRO A 275 7.38 2.66 -20.84
C PRO A 275 7.77 1.68 -19.72
N SER A 276 8.02 0.43 -20.09
CA SER A 276 8.31 -0.69 -19.18
C SER A 276 7.18 -1.11 -18.23
N GLU A 277 6.01 -0.47 -18.26
CA GLU A 277 4.85 -0.86 -17.44
C GLU A 277 4.20 -2.15 -17.96
N THR A 278 3.81 -3.03 -17.04
CA THR A 278 2.92 -4.15 -17.33
C THR A 278 1.48 -3.73 -17.02
N PHE A 279 0.68 -3.58 -18.07
CA PHE A 279 -0.75 -3.37 -17.96
C PHE A 279 -1.46 -4.64 -17.48
N SER A 280 -2.46 -4.47 -16.61
CA SER A 280 -3.35 -5.54 -16.15
C SER A 280 -4.78 -5.13 -16.42
N PHE A 281 -5.51 -5.94 -17.19
CA PHE A 281 -6.89 -5.66 -17.56
C PHE A 281 -7.80 -5.58 -16.33
N ASN A 282 -7.73 -6.54 -15.42
CA ASN A 282 -8.54 -6.55 -14.20
C ASN A 282 -8.25 -5.33 -13.32
N LYS A 283 -6.96 -4.95 -13.17
CA LYS A 283 -6.58 -3.78 -12.38
C LYS A 283 -7.10 -2.49 -13.00
N ALA A 284 -7.03 -2.36 -14.31
CA ALA A 284 -7.50 -1.19 -15.04
C ALA A 284 -9.03 -1.08 -15.05
N LEU A 285 -9.74 -2.20 -15.16
CA LEU A 285 -11.20 -2.24 -15.17
C LEU A 285 -11.82 -1.95 -13.80
N GLY A 286 -11.17 -2.43 -12.74
CA GLY A 286 -11.67 -2.39 -11.37
C GLY A 286 -12.76 -3.42 -11.10
N ASP A 287 -13.54 -3.19 -10.05
CA ASP A 287 -14.63 -4.09 -9.65
C ASP A 287 -15.74 -4.16 -10.71
N VAL A 288 -16.30 -5.35 -10.89
CA VAL A 288 -17.36 -5.68 -11.86
C VAL A 288 -18.56 -6.20 -11.09
N SER A 289 -19.47 -5.27 -10.76
CA SER A 289 -20.63 -5.53 -9.91
C SER A 289 -21.76 -4.55 -10.21
N ALA A 290 -22.96 -4.85 -9.72
CA ALA A 290 -24.09 -3.92 -9.74
C ALA A 290 -23.76 -2.56 -9.11
N PHE A 291 -22.98 -2.53 -8.02
CA PHE A 291 -22.53 -1.30 -7.35
C PHE A 291 -21.70 -0.39 -8.25
N THR A 292 -20.96 -0.99 -9.18
CA THR A 292 -20.13 -0.24 -10.12
C THR A 292 -20.84 -0.04 -11.48
N GLY A 293 -22.14 -0.36 -11.55
CA GLY A 293 -23.02 -0.05 -12.67
C GLY A 293 -23.11 -1.14 -13.74
N TYR A 294 -22.55 -2.34 -13.50
CA TYR A 294 -22.76 -3.48 -14.37
C TYR A 294 -24.17 -4.06 -14.18
N GLN A 295 -24.72 -4.60 -15.25
CA GLN A 295 -26.02 -5.25 -15.27
C GLN A 295 -25.87 -6.77 -15.33
N GLN A 296 -26.92 -7.48 -14.90
CA GLN A 296 -26.96 -8.93 -15.07
C GLN A 296 -27.02 -9.29 -16.55
N ALA A 297 -26.13 -10.18 -16.94
CA ALA A 297 -26.12 -10.82 -18.24
C ALA A 297 -25.62 -12.25 -18.09
N TYR A 298 -25.71 -13.04 -19.15
CA TYR A 298 -25.21 -14.41 -19.13
C TYR A 298 -23.69 -14.42 -18.91
N ILE A 299 -23.29 -15.09 -17.83
CA ILE A 299 -21.90 -15.41 -17.46
C ILE A 299 -21.74 -16.92 -17.39
N ILE A 300 -20.49 -17.35 -17.40
CA ILE A 300 -20.11 -18.75 -17.31
C ILE A 300 -19.55 -18.97 -15.91
N LYS A 301 -20.21 -19.81 -15.13
CA LYS A 301 -19.77 -20.13 -13.77
C LYS A 301 -19.99 -21.61 -13.46
N ASP A 302 -19.00 -22.27 -12.89
CA ASP A 302 -19.07 -23.65 -12.43
C ASP A 302 -19.62 -24.63 -13.49
N GLY A 303 -19.24 -24.44 -14.75
CA GLY A 303 -19.67 -25.32 -15.84
C GLY A 303 -21.07 -25.02 -16.39
N LYS A 304 -21.68 -23.88 -16.07
CA LYS A 304 -23.03 -23.51 -16.51
C LYS A 304 -23.12 -22.05 -16.95
N THR A 305 -23.99 -21.78 -17.90
CA THR A 305 -24.41 -20.42 -18.23
C THR A 305 -25.48 -19.96 -17.24
N ILE A 306 -25.17 -18.94 -16.44
CA ILE A 306 -26.07 -18.35 -15.44
C ILE A 306 -26.14 -16.82 -15.61
N LEU A 307 -27.15 -16.17 -15.04
CA LEU A 307 -27.14 -14.71 -14.95
C LEU A 307 -26.19 -14.24 -13.85
N GLY A 308 -25.37 -13.25 -14.17
CA GLY A 308 -24.48 -12.60 -13.22
C GLY A 308 -23.99 -11.26 -13.73
N ASP A 309 -23.39 -10.48 -12.84
CA ASP A 309 -22.93 -9.13 -13.15
C ASP A 309 -21.75 -9.17 -14.13
N GLY A 310 -21.74 -8.26 -15.10
CA GLY A 310 -20.59 -8.11 -16.00
C GLY A 310 -20.52 -9.10 -17.16
N GLY A 311 -21.57 -9.87 -17.44
CA GLY A 311 -21.63 -10.67 -18.67
C GLY A 311 -21.35 -9.81 -19.90
N GLY A 312 -20.32 -10.19 -20.67
CA GLY A 312 -19.78 -9.40 -21.79
C GLY A 312 -18.36 -8.86 -21.60
N VAL A 313 -17.85 -8.76 -20.36
CA VAL A 313 -16.51 -8.22 -20.08
C VAL A 313 -15.39 -8.99 -20.80
N CYS A 314 -15.48 -10.31 -20.94
CA CYS A 314 -14.50 -11.10 -21.69
C CYS A 314 -14.44 -10.78 -23.20
N GLN A 315 -15.47 -10.15 -23.78
CA GLN A 315 -15.41 -9.60 -25.15
C GLN A 315 -14.42 -8.44 -25.22
N VAL A 316 -14.38 -7.62 -24.17
CA VAL A 316 -13.55 -6.43 -24.09
C VAL A 316 -12.08 -6.82 -23.96
N SER A 317 -11.75 -7.78 -23.10
CA SER A 317 -10.39 -8.36 -23.02
C SER A 317 -9.99 -9.05 -24.31
N THR A 318 -10.89 -9.83 -24.94
CA THR A 318 -10.63 -10.47 -26.24
C THR A 318 -10.31 -9.45 -27.33
N THR A 319 -11.05 -8.34 -27.38
CA THR A 319 -10.81 -7.31 -28.41
C THR A 319 -9.51 -6.56 -28.16
N LEU A 320 -9.22 -6.22 -26.90
CA LEU A 320 -7.95 -5.60 -26.53
C LEU A 320 -6.77 -6.54 -26.82
N PHE A 321 -6.91 -7.84 -26.56
CA PHE A 321 -5.89 -8.84 -26.89
C PHE A 321 -5.55 -8.83 -28.38
N ARG A 322 -6.54 -8.73 -29.27
CA ARG A 322 -6.30 -8.60 -30.72
C ARG A 322 -5.52 -7.33 -31.07
N ALA A 323 -5.82 -6.21 -30.41
CA ALA A 323 -5.07 -4.96 -30.59
C ALA A 323 -3.61 -5.10 -30.10
N ILE A 324 -3.38 -5.75 -28.96
CA ILE A 324 -2.05 -6.05 -28.40
C ILE A 324 -1.25 -6.96 -29.34
N LEU A 325 -1.91 -7.97 -29.93
CA LEU A 325 -1.29 -8.86 -30.92
C LEU A 325 -0.77 -8.06 -32.10
N ASN A 326 -1.63 -7.22 -32.69
CA ASN A 326 -1.33 -6.39 -33.86
C ASN A 326 -0.34 -5.26 -33.58
N ALA A 327 -0.27 -4.75 -32.35
CA ALA A 327 0.74 -3.79 -31.91
C ALA A 327 2.13 -4.42 -31.69
N GLY A 328 2.24 -5.76 -31.73
CA GLY A 328 3.50 -6.45 -31.51
C GLY A 328 4.03 -6.28 -30.09
N LEU A 329 3.14 -6.11 -29.11
CA LEU A 329 3.52 -5.96 -27.70
C LEU A 329 3.67 -7.33 -27.02
N PRO A 330 4.60 -7.48 -26.05
CA PRO A 330 4.72 -8.69 -25.25
C PRO A 330 3.44 -8.99 -24.46
N VAL A 331 2.89 -10.19 -24.66
CA VAL A 331 1.75 -10.69 -23.88
C VAL A 331 2.31 -11.45 -22.67
N ILE A 332 2.08 -10.92 -21.47
CA ILE A 332 2.60 -11.48 -20.21
C ILE A 332 1.67 -12.55 -19.67
N GLU A 333 0.36 -12.35 -19.82
CA GLU A 333 -0.66 -13.31 -19.40
C GLU A 333 -1.80 -13.31 -20.40
N ARG A 334 -2.16 -14.49 -20.89
CA ARG A 334 -3.39 -14.73 -21.67
C ARG A 334 -3.89 -16.12 -21.36
N ASN A 335 -5.18 -16.22 -21.08
CA ASN A 335 -5.89 -17.48 -20.91
C ASN A 335 -7.01 -17.59 -21.97
N PRO A 336 -7.12 -18.70 -22.72
CA PRO A 336 -8.29 -18.97 -23.55
C PRO A 336 -9.53 -19.24 -22.69
N HIS A 337 -10.71 -19.10 -23.26
CA HIS A 337 -11.93 -19.65 -22.68
C HIS A 337 -11.87 -21.19 -22.67
N SER A 338 -12.61 -21.81 -21.74
CA SER A 338 -12.67 -23.26 -21.61
C SER A 338 -13.47 -23.95 -22.73
N TYR A 339 -14.26 -23.19 -23.48
CA TYR A 339 -15.01 -23.63 -24.65
C TYR A 339 -15.16 -22.48 -25.66
N ARG A 340 -15.61 -22.80 -26.87
CA ARG A 340 -15.80 -21.85 -27.95
C ARG A 340 -17.05 -21.00 -27.71
N VAL A 341 -16.85 -19.68 -27.61
CA VAL A 341 -17.94 -18.72 -27.45
C VAL A 341 -18.20 -18.05 -28.81
N GLY A 342 -19.40 -18.27 -29.36
CA GLY A 342 -19.75 -17.85 -30.71
C GLY A 342 -19.55 -16.34 -30.99
N TYR A 343 -19.74 -15.48 -29.98
CA TYR A 343 -19.51 -14.04 -30.13
C TYR A 343 -18.08 -13.69 -30.59
N TYR A 344 -17.07 -14.38 -30.09
CA TYR A 344 -15.68 -14.07 -30.46
C TYR A 344 -15.31 -14.58 -31.85
N GLU A 345 -16.16 -15.42 -32.43
CA GLU A 345 -15.90 -16.07 -33.71
C GLU A 345 -16.78 -15.53 -34.85
N GLN A 346 -17.55 -14.46 -34.59
CA GLN A 346 -18.37 -13.81 -35.62
C GLN A 346 -17.52 -13.19 -36.74
N ASP A 347 -16.35 -12.66 -36.39
CA ASP A 347 -15.44 -11.96 -37.31
C ASP A 347 -13.99 -12.48 -37.25
N SER A 348 -13.75 -13.59 -36.53
CA SER A 348 -12.42 -14.13 -36.28
C SER A 348 -12.44 -15.65 -36.18
N PRO A 349 -11.38 -16.35 -36.60
CA PRO A 349 -11.21 -17.78 -36.30
C PRO A 349 -11.08 -18.03 -34.78
N PRO A 350 -11.34 -19.27 -34.31
CA PRO A 350 -11.11 -19.67 -32.93
C PRO A 350 -9.62 -19.53 -32.56
N GLY A 351 -9.33 -19.36 -31.27
CA GLY A 351 -7.98 -19.22 -30.74
C GLY A 351 -7.59 -17.79 -30.36
N LEU A 352 -8.24 -16.78 -30.95
CA LEU A 352 -7.92 -15.35 -30.77
C LEU A 352 -8.76 -14.67 -29.66
N ASP A 353 -9.11 -15.42 -28.63
CA ASP A 353 -9.86 -14.98 -27.46
C ASP A 353 -8.98 -14.84 -26.20
N ALA A 354 -9.37 -13.99 -25.27
CA ALA A 354 -8.71 -13.87 -23.97
C ALA A 354 -9.77 -13.71 -22.88
N THR A 355 -9.81 -14.65 -21.95
CA THR A 355 -10.74 -14.62 -20.82
C THR A 355 -10.15 -13.85 -19.65
N VAL A 356 -11.02 -13.26 -18.83
CA VAL A 356 -10.67 -12.58 -17.59
C VAL A 356 -11.69 -12.97 -16.51
N TYR A 357 -11.20 -13.17 -15.29
CA TYR A 357 -12.02 -13.45 -14.12
C TYR A 357 -11.25 -13.01 -12.87
N ALA A 358 -11.57 -11.83 -12.36
CA ALA A 358 -10.85 -11.25 -11.23
C ALA A 358 -11.08 -12.06 -9.93
N PRO A 359 -10.06 -12.24 -9.09
CA PRO A 359 -8.65 -11.86 -9.29
C PRO A 359 -7.79 -12.96 -9.96
N SER A 360 -8.35 -14.13 -10.29
CA SER A 360 -7.57 -15.33 -10.63
C SER A 360 -7.08 -15.44 -12.08
N VAL A 361 -7.77 -14.82 -13.04
CA VAL A 361 -7.45 -14.91 -14.48
C VAL A 361 -7.44 -13.51 -15.07
N ASP A 362 -6.33 -13.11 -15.70
CA ASP A 362 -6.15 -11.75 -16.24
C ASP A 362 -5.61 -11.77 -17.67
N LEU A 363 -5.70 -10.61 -18.33
CA LEU A 363 -4.99 -10.28 -19.56
C LEU A 363 -3.94 -9.22 -19.22
N LYS A 364 -2.66 -9.57 -19.41
CA LYS A 364 -1.54 -8.67 -19.14
C LYS A 364 -0.65 -8.51 -20.36
N PHE A 365 -0.22 -7.30 -20.63
CA PHE A 365 0.79 -7.01 -21.64
C PHE A 365 1.80 -5.99 -21.10
N LYS A 366 3.01 -6.01 -21.64
CA LYS A 366 4.05 -5.04 -21.29
C LYS A 366 4.18 -4.00 -22.39
N ASN A 367 4.25 -2.73 -22.02
CA ASN A 367 4.76 -1.72 -22.92
C ASN A 367 6.30 -1.80 -22.91
N ASP A 368 6.87 -2.42 -23.95
CA ASP A 368 8.32 -2.52 -24.16
C ASP A 368 8.87 -1.43 -25.09
N THR A 369 8.06 -0.41 -25.40
CA THR A 369 8.46 0.76 -26.19
C THR A 369 9.05 1.85 -25.29
N GLU A 370 9.70 2.84 -25.90
CA GLU A 370 10.32 3.98 -25.21
C GLU A 370 9.31 5.04 -24.75
N ASN A 371 8.11 5.05 -25.34
CA ASN A 371 7.09 6.06 -25.13
C ASN A 371 5.80 5.45 -24.55
N TYR A 372 4.87 6.28 -24.13
CA TYR A 372 3.59 5.80 -23.61
C TYR A 372 2.73 5.19 -24.72
N ILE A 373 1.87 4.25 -24.32
CA ILE A 373 0.80 3.73 -25.17
C ILE A 373 -0.53 4.24 -24.65
N LEU A 374 -1.32 4.87 -25.51
CA LEU A 374 -2.70 5.27 -25.25
C LEU A 374 -3.66 4.19 -25.76
N ILE A 375 -4.55 3.73 -24.87
CA ILE A 375 -5.62 2.79 -25.20
C ILE A 375 -6.88 3.59 -25.55
N GLN A 376 -7.43 3.40 -26.74
CA GLN A 376 -8.74 3.93 -27.12
C GLN A 376 -9.71 2.80 -27.42
N ALA A 377 -10.96 2.96 -26.99
CA ALA A 377 -12.02 1.98 -27.18
C ALA A 377 -13.24 2.64 -27.84
N PHE A 378 -13.73 2.03 -28.90
CA PHE A 378 -14.87 2.51 -29.68
C PHE A 378 -15.93 1.42 -29.76
N VAL A 379 -17.15 1.76 -29.31
CA VAL A 379 -18.32 0.88 -29.45
C VAL A 379 -19.23 1.47 -30.51
N ASN A 380 -19.53 0.67 -31.53
CA ASN A 380 -20.49 1.01 -32.57
C ASN A 380 -21.81 0.26 -32.31
N PRO A 381 -22.86 0.93 -31.83
CA PRO A 381 -24.13 0.30 -31.49
C PRO A 381 -24.90 -0.21 -32.73
N ASN A 382 -24.66 0.37 -33.91
CA ASN A 382 -25.40 0.01 -35.13
C ASN A 382 -25.03 -1.38 -35.64
N ILE A 383 -23.75 -1.75 -35.52
CA ILE A 383 -23.25 -3.07 -35.94
C ILE A 383 -22.97 -4.00 -34.75
N LEU A 384 -23.19 -3.51 -33.51
CA LEU A 384 -22.77 -4.17 -32.27
C LEU A 384 -21.30 -4.60 -32.35
N GLY A 385 -20.43 -3.63 -32.64
CA GLY A 385 -18.99 -3.83 -32.81
C GLY A 385 -18.17 -3.09 -31.77
N LEU A 386 -17.09 -3.71 -31.31
CA LEU A 386 -16.10 -3.11 -30.41
C LEU A 386 -14.76 -3.06 -31.11
N THR A 387 -14.08 -1.91 -31.04
CA THR A 387 -12.72 -1.72 -31.56
C THR A 387 -11.85 -1.15 -30.47
N PHE A 388 -10.65 -1.72 -30.31
CA PHE A 388 -9.56 -1.11 -29.56
C PHE A 388 -8.49 -0.61 -30.51
N GLU A 389 -8.01 0.59 -30.26
CA GLU A 389 -6.88 1.21 -30.94
C GLU A 389 -5.81 1.55 -29.92
N LEU A 390 -4.57 1.17 -30.21
CA LEU A 390 -3.41 1.47 -29.41
C LEU A 390 -2.59 2.53 -30.15
N TYR A 391 -2.42 3.69 -29.54
CA TYR A 391 -1.62 4.79 -30.08
C TYR A 391 -0.31 4.92 -29.32
N GLY A 392 0.78 5.24 -30.02
CA GLY A 392 2.12 5.39 -29.46
C GLY A 392 3.07 6.01 -30.49
N THR A 393 4.36 5.72 -30.38
CA THR A 393 5.34 5.96 -31.44
C THR A 393 5.64 4.63 -32.13
N LYS A 394 5.54 4.54 -33.46
CA LYS A 394 6.01 3.32 -34.15
C LYS A 394 7.53 3.24 -34.06
N ASP A 395 8.01 2.05 -33.73
CA ASP A 395 9.40 1.69 -33.99
C ASP A 395 9.49 0.80 -35.25
N THR A 396 10.63 0.16 -35.48
CA THR A 396 10.87 -0.68 -36.65
C THR A 396 10.23 -2.08 -36.56
N ARG A 397 9.35 -2.33 -35.57
CA ARG A 397 8.74 -3.65 -35.40
C ARG A 397 7.74 -3.98 -36.51
N VAL A 398 7.80 -5.21 -36.99
CA VAL A 398 6.86 -5.79 -37.95
C VAL A 398 6.26 -7.05 -37.35
N VAL A 399 4.93 -7.12 -37.32
CA VAL A 399 4.18 -8.26 -36.78
C VAL A 399 3.75 -9.20 -37.91
N THR A 400 4.05 -10.47 -37.76
CA THR A 400 3.50 -11.55 -38.60
C THR A 400 2.67 -12.49 -37.74
N LEU A 401 1.36 -12.53 -38.01
CA LEU A 401 0.41 -13.39 -37.31
C LEU A 401 0.06 -14.61 -38.19
N GLY A 402 0.32 -15.80 -37.68
CA GLY A 402 -0.09 -17.05 -38.31
C GLY A 402 -1.60 -17.26 -38.19
N LYS A 403 -2.22 -17.84 -39.22
CA LYS A 403 -3.63 -18.24 -39.16
C LYS A 403 -3.81 -19.34 -38.09
N PRO A 404 -4.87 -19.30 -37.26
CA PRO A 404 -5.14 -20.38 -36.32
C PRO A 404 -5.32 -21.73 -37.01
N VAL A 405 -4.66 -22.75 -36.45
CA VAL A 405 -4.69 -24.14 -36.90
C VAL A 405 -5.45 -24.97 -35.89
N ILE A 406 -6.55 -25.58 -36.32
CA ILE A 406 -7.33 -26.51 -35.50
C ILE A 406 -6.72 -27.90 -35.68
N THR A 407 -6.16 -28.46 -34.61
CA THR A 407 -5.47 -29.76 -34.63
C THR A 407 -6.38 -30.93 -34.29
N SER A 408 -7.47 -30.69 -33.58
CA SER A 408 -8.51 -31.69 -33.33
C SER A 408 -9.87 -31.03 -33.12
N ARG A 409 -10.94 -31.80 -33.33
CA ARG A 409 -12.32 -31.39 -33.07
C ARG A 409 -13.05 -32.51 -32.36
N THR A 410 -13.90 -32.13 -31.41
CA THR A 410 -14.78 -33.06 -30.69
C THR A 410 -16.21 -32.54 -30.81
N PRO A 411 -17.18 -33.34 -31.29
CA PRO A 411 -18.58 -32.94 -31.33
C PRO A 411 -19.09 -32.50 -29.94
N ALA A 412 -20.06 -31.60 -29.92
CA ALA A 412 -20.77 -31.28 -28.70
C ALA A 412 -21.53 -32.54 -28.19
N PRO A 413 -21.70 -32.71 -26.87
CA PRO A 413 -22.58 -33.74 -26.33
C PRO A 413 -24.03 -33.50 -26.77
N ALA A 414 -24.84 -34.55 -26.75
CA ALA A 414 -26.28 -34.45 -27.02
C ALA A 414 -26.96 -33.50 -26.01
N ASP A 415 -28.03 -32.84 -26.44
CA ASP A 415 -28.76 -31.86 -25.62
C ASP A 415 -29.21 -32.44 -24.27
N LEU A 416 -29.06 -31.65 -23.21
CA LEU A 416 -29.52 -32.01 -21.87
C LEU A 416 -30.85 -31.33 -21.56
N TYR A 417 -31.88 -32.13 -21.30
CA TYR A 417 -33.17 -31.64 -20.80
C TYR A 417 -33.21 -31.78 -19.28
N GLN A 418 -33.41 -30.66 -18.57
CA GLN A 418 -33.56 -30.61 -17.12
C GLN A 418 -34.98 -30.20 -16.78
N ASP A 419 -35.64 -30.94 -15.89
CA ASP A 419 -36.98 -30.59 -15.44
C ASP A 419 -36.95 -29.34 -14.57
N ASP A 420 -37.86 -28.40 -14.86
CA ASP A 420 -38.03 -27.15 -14.13
C ASP A 420 -39.50 -27.02 -13.66
N PRO A 421 -39.76 -27.14 -12.34
CA PRO A 421 -41.11 -27.07 -11.78
C PRO A 421 -41.67 -25.63 -11.75
N THR A 422 -40.89 -24.62 -12.14
CA THR A 422 -41.34 -23.22 -12.24
C THR A 422 -41.91 -22.89 -13.62
N LEU A 423 -41.57 -23.68 -14.65
CA LEU A 423 -42.05 -23.52 -16.02
C LEU A 423 -43.30 -24.37 -16.26
N ALA A 424 -44.26 -23.82 -17.02
CA ALA A 424 -45.51 -24.50 -17.35
C ALA A 424 -45.25 -25.79 -18.14
N LYS A 425 -46.04 -26.85 -17.89
CA LYS A 425 -45.92 -28.11 -18.61
C LYS A 425 -45.94 -27.91 -20.14
N GLY A 426 -44.95 -28.45 -20.83
CA GLY A 426 -44.77 -28.31 -22.28
C GLY A 426 -43.93 -27.11 -22.72
N GLN A 427 -43.59 -26.19 -21.81
CA GLN A 427 -42.66 -25.11 -22.09
C GLN A 427 -41.22 -25.64 -22.12
N ILE A 428 -40.45 -25.28 -23.14
CA ILE A 428 -39.01 -25.55 -23.22
C ILE A 428 -38.27 -24.21 -23.26
N LYS A 429 -37.25 -24.05 -22.42
CA LYS A 429 -36.41 -22.85 -22.38
C LYS A 429 -34.93 -23.25 -22.48
N GLN A 430 -34.27 -22.89 -23.57
CA GLN A 430 -32.82 -23.08 -23.67
C GLN A 430 -32.09 -22.10 -22.75
N VAL A 431 -31.15 -22.61 -21.98
CA VAL A 431 -30.32 -21.83 -21.05
C VAL A 431 -28.82 -21.96 -21.32
N ASP A 432 -28.42 -22.93 -22.15
CA ASP A 432 -27.05 -23.08 -22.61
C ASP A 432 -26.98 -23.54 -24.08
N PHE A 433 -25.92 -23.17 -24.78
CA PHE A 433 -25.77 -23.39 -26.22
C PHE A 433 -24.61 -24.34 -26.50
N SER A 434 -24.84 -25.35 -27.34
CA SER A 434 -23.80 -26.33 -27.65
C SER A 434 -22.65 -25.71 -28.44
N ALA A 435 -21.44 -26.14 -28.13
CA ALA A 435 -20.24 -25.74 -28.86
C ALA A 435 -19.32 -26.96 -29.03
N PRO A 436 -18.84 -27.27 -30.24
CA PRO A 436 -17.89 -28.35 -30.42
C PRO A 436 -16.55 -27.99 -29.77
N GLY A 437 -15.90 -28.99 -29.18
CA GLY A 437 -14.54 -28.87 -28.66
C GLY A 437 -13.53 -28.78 -29.78
N ALA A 438 -12.38 -28.17 -29.49
CA ALA A 438 -11.29 -28.06 -30.44
C ALA A 438 -9.95 -27.80 -29.73
N GLN A 439 -8.87 -28.36 -30.27
CA GLN A 439 -7.52 -27.92 -29.98
C GLN A 439 -7.08 -26.96 -31.08
N VAL A 440 -6.65 -25.77 -30.71
CA VAL A 440 -6.29 -24.70 -31.65
C VAL A 440 -4.96 -24.09 -31.24
N TYR A 441 -4.09 -23.80 -32.20
CA TYR A 441 -2.94 -22.95 -31.93
C TYR A 441 -2.74 -21.93 -33.05
N PHE A 442 -2.10 -20.81 -32.73
CA PHE A 442 -1.56 -19.88 -33.72
C PHE A 442 -0.21 -19.38 -33.26
N THR A 443 0.59 -18.87 -34.19
CA THR A 443 1.91 -18.32 -33.91
C THR A 443 1.94 -16.84 -34.21
N ARG A 444 2.81 -16.10 -33.51
CA ARG A 444 3.09 -14.69 -33.77
C ARG A 444 4.59 -14.49 -33.77
N GLN A 445 5.12 -13.82 -34.79
CA GLN A 445 6.49 -13.32 -34.79
C GLN A 445 6.50 -11.80 -34.84
N VAL A 446 7.38 -11.19 -34.04
CA VAL A 446 7.64 -9.75 -34.09
C VAL A 446 9.13 -9.56 -34.38
N VAL A 447 9.43 -8.90 -35.49
CA VAL A 447 10.80 -8.61 -35.93
C VAL A 447 11.04 -7.12 -35.79
N LYS A 448 12.09 -6.73 -35.06
CA LYS A 448 12.53 -5.33 -34.89
C LYS A 448 14.00 -5.24 -35.29
N ASP A 449 14.34 -4.26 -36.13
CA ASP A 449 15.71 -4.08 -36.65
C ASP A 449 16.31 -5.36 -37.28
N GLY A 450 15.49 -6.12 -38.00
CA GLY A 450 15.88 -7.39 -38.64
C GLY A 450 16.08 -8.57 -37.68
N LYS A 451 15.80 -8.40 -36.37
CA LYS A 451 15.91 -9.46 -35.36
C LYS A 451 14.53 -9.83 -34.81
N THR A 452 14.26 -11.13 -34.70
CA THR A 452 13.06 -11.61 -34.02
C THR A 452 13.17 -11.31 -32.52
N ILE A 453 12.31 -10.42 -32.03
CA ILE A 453 12.24 -10.05 -30.60
C ILE A 453 11.15 -10.81 -29.85
N ILE A 454 10.12 -11.31 -30.55
CA ILE A 454 9.03 -12.11 -29.98
C ILE A 454 8.73 -13.26 -30.94
N SER A 455 8.57 -14.47 -30.40
CA SER A 455 8.12 -15.66 -31.11
C SER A 455 7.17 -16.45 -30.23
N ASP A 456 5.87 -16.22 -30.39
CA ASP A 456 4.83 -16.83 -29.58
C ASP A 456 4.21 -18.05 -30.27
N LYS A 457 3.79 -19.03 -29.48
CA LYS A 457 2.82 -20.06 -29.86
C LYS A 457 1.68 -20.07 -28.84
N PHE A 458 0.55 -19.49 -29.21
CA PHE A 458 -0.64 -19.48 -28.39
C PHE A 458 -1.43 -20.76 -28.64
N SER A 459 -1.74 -21.51 -27.58
CA SER A 459 -2.55 -22.72 -27.65
C SER A 459 -3.89 -22.50 -26.92
N SER A 460 -4.94 -23.14 -27.41
CA SER A 460 -6.29 -23.06 -26.87
C SER A 460 -6.94 -24.44 -26.92
N SER A 461 -7.37 -24.90 -25.74
CA SER A 461 -7.99 -26.20 -25.54
C SER A 461 -9.45 -25.97 -25.15
N TYR A 462 -10.34 -26.07 -26.14
CA TYR A 462 -11.77 -25.90 -25.96
C TYR A 462 -12.42 -27.26 -25.72
N ARG A 463 -13.09 -27.39 -24.58
CA ARG A 463 -13.90 -28.57 -24.25
C ARG A 463 -15.19 -28.52 -25.08
N PRO A 464 -15.70 -29.68 -25.52
CA PRO A 464 -17.03 -29.74 -26.10
C PRO A 464 -18.06 -29.35 -25.02
N TRP A 465 -19.04 -28.56 -25.42
CA TRP A 465 -20.01 -27.94 -24.53
C TRP A 465 -21.42 -28.34 -24.92
N GLN A 466 -22.22 -28.71 -23.92
CA GLN A 466 -23.55 -29.28 -24.07
C GLN A 466 -24.60 -28.17 -24.06
N ALA A 467 -25.60 -28.25 -24.94
CA ALA A 467 -26.77 -27.39 -24.82
C ALA A 467 -27.65 -27.86 -23.65
N VAL A 468 -28.20 -26.91 -22.89
CA VAL A 468 -29.10 -27.22 -21.77
C VAL A 468 -30.45 -26.58 -22.02
N PHE A 469 -31.50 -27.38 -21.92
CA PHE A 469 -32.89 -27.01 -22.06
C PHE A 469 -33.65 -27.29 -20.77
N LEU A 470 -34.31 -26.29 -20.23
CA LEU A 470 -35.24 -26.44 -19.11
C LEU A 470 -36.60 -26.87 -19.67
N ARG A 471 -37.14 -27.97 -19.18
CA ARG A 471 -38.45 -28.53 -19.56
C ARG A 471 -39.44 -28.31 -18.42
N GLY A 472 -40.50 -27.57 -18.69
CA GLY A 472 -41.52 -27.27 -17.69
C GLY A 472 -42.31 -28.51 -17.27
N THR A 473 -42.43 -28.67 -15.96
CA THR A 473 -43.19 -29.75 -15.31
C THR A 473 -44.27 -29.23 -14.37
N LYS A 474 -44.48 -27.91 -14.30
CA LYS A 474 -45.56 -27.32 -13.49
C LYS A 474 -46.92 -27.72 -14.06
N GLU A 475 -47.60 -28.61 -13.34
CA GLU A 475 -49.03 -28.86 -13.54
C GLU A 475 -49.82 -27.63 -13.06
N ASN A 476 -50.91 -27.32 -13.77
CA ASN A 476 -51.74 -26.14 -13.50
C ASN A 476 -52.38 -26.15 -12.11
#